data_AF-A0A075I783-F1
#
_entry.id   AF-A0A075I783-F1
#
_cell.length_a   1.000
_cell.length_b   1.000
_cell.length_c   1.000
_cell.angle_alpha   90.00
_cell.angle_beta   90.00
_cell.angle_gamma   90.00
#
_symmetry.space_group_name_H-M   'P 1'
#
loop_
_entity.id
_entity.type
_entity.pdbx_description
1 polymer ?
#
loop_
_entity_poly.entity_id
_entity_poly.type
_entity_poly.pdbx_seq_one_letter_code
_entity_poly.pdbx_strand_id
1 'polypeptide(L)'
;MKYMHNLSSIAIDGKIPIIVTNIVRTINKHEKENLEESISMYIHTKIKLSKNNNGYSCQAISPFANKQFQYTITSKGLTDQS
;
A
#
# COMPACT_ATOMS: atom_id res chain seq x y z
N MET A 1 -15.94 -9.95 -0.74
CA MET A 1 -16.08 -8.65 -1.45
C MET A 1 -16.00 -8.88 -2.95
N LYS A 2 -17.14 -8.88 -3.68
CA LYS A 2 -17.19 -9.16 -5.14
C LYS A 2 -16.24 -8.25 -5.94
N TYR A 3 -16.10 -7.00 -5.52
CA TYR A 3 -15.24 -6.02 -6.18
C TYR A 3 -13.75 -6.40 -6.16
N MET A 4 -13.19 -6.68 -4.98
CA MET A 4 -11.77 -7.06 -4.87
C MET A 4 -11.46 -8.40 -5.53
N HIS A 5 -12.38 -9.36 -5.43
CA HIS A 5 -12.28 -10.62 -6.16
C HIS A 5 -12.16 -10.39 -7.67
N ASN A 6 -13.08 -9.61 -8.25
CA ASN A 6 -13.06 -9.31 -9.68
C ASN A 6 -11.79 -8.55 -10.10
N LEU A 7 -11.34 -7.59 -9.30
CA LEU A 7 -10.06 -6.90 -9.57
C LEU A 7 -8.89 -7.89 -9.56
N SER A 8 -8.81 -8.79 -8.57
CA SER A 8 -7.75 -9.79 -8.53
C SER A 8 -7.78 -10.72 -9.75
N SER A 9 -8.97 -11.15 -10.20
CA SER A 9 -9.10 -11.95 -11.41
C SER A 9 -8.61 -11.19 -12.64
N ILE A 10 -9.01 -9.92 -12.82
CA ILE A 10 -8.53 -9.09 -13.94
C ILE A 10 -7.01 -8.93 -13.90
N ALA A 11 -6.42 -8.69 -12.72
CA ALA A 11 -4.97 -8.54 -12.58
C ALA A 11 -4.21 -9.81 -13.00
N ILE A 12 -4.70 -10.98 -12.58
CA ILE A 12 -4.08 -12.27 -12.86
C ILE A 12 -4.28 -12.66 -14.32
N ASP A 13 -5.52 -12.65 -14.81
CA ASP A 13 -5.89 -13.15 -16.13
C ASP A 13 -5.39 -12.20 -17.23
N GLY A 14 -5.57 -10.89 -17.02
CA GLY A 14 -5.13 -9.86 -17.95
C GLY A 14 -3.63 -9.56 -17.87
N LYS A 15 -2.94 -10.03 -16.83
CA LYS A 15 -1.54 -9.66 -16.51
C LYS A 15 -1.36 -8.14 -16.42
N ILE A 16 -2.38 -7.45 -15.89
CA ILE A 16 -2.40 -5.99 -15.75
C ILE A 16 -2.09 -5.64 -14.29
N PRO A 17 -1.08 -4.81 -14.00
CA PRO A 17 -0.85 -4.32 -12.65
C PRO A 17 -2.03 -3.46 -12.19
N ILE A 18 -2.64 -3.83 -11.05
CA ILE A 18 -3.69 -3.06 -10.42
C ILE A 18 -3.17 -2.49 -9.10
N ILE A 19 -3.25 -1.18 -8.96
CA ILE A 19 -2.90 -0.46 -7.73
C ILE A 19 -4.19 0.06 -7.11
N VAL A 20 -4.40 -0.27 -5.84
CA VAL A 20 -5.53 0.22 -5.04
C VAL A 20 -4.98 1.08 -3.92
N THR A 21 -5.50 2.30 -3.80
CA THR A 21 -5.20 3.18 -2.67
C THR A 21 -6.23 2.99 -1.58
N ASN A 22 -5.78 2.93 -0.33
CA ASN A 22 -6.66 2.84 0.83
C ASN A 22 -6.24 3.81 1.93
N ILE A 23 -7.20 4.22 2.75
CA ILE A 23 -6.98 5.19 3.83
C ILE A 23 -6.82 4.43 5.14
N VAL A 24 -5.79 4.80 5.90
CA VAL A 24 -5.58 4.40 7.29
C VAL A 24 -6.13 5.48 8.21
N ARG A 25 -6.87 5.09 9.24
CA ARG A 25 -7.42 6.00 10.25
C ARG A 25 -6.94 5.56 11.63
N THR A 26 -6.85 6.51 12.55
CA THR A 26 -6.56 6.21 13.96
C THR A 26 -7.86 6.08 14.74
N ILE A 27 -8.08 4.92 15.36
CA ILE A 27 -9.21 4.64 16.24
C ILE A 27 -8.63 4.18 17.57
N ASN A 28 -8.99 4.84 18.67
CA ASN A 28 -8.49 4.49 20.01
C ASN A 28 -6.96 4.39 20.12
N LYS A 29 -6.23 5.31 19.44
CA LYS A 29 -4.76 5.31 19.34
C LYS A 29 -4.15 4.13 18.54
N HIS A 30 -4.97 3.33 17.86
CA HIS A 30 -4.54 2.27 16.96
C HIS A 30 -4.81 2.66 15.52
N GLU A 31 -3.85 2.41 14.63
CA GLU A 31 -4.05 2.53 13.21
C GLU A 31 -4.92 1.37 12.70
N LYS A 32 -5.92 1.70 11.88
CA LYS A 32 -6.78 0.73 11.22
C LYS A 32 -6.94 1.11 9.76
N GLU A 33 -6.63 0.16 8.88
CA GLU A 33 -6.93 0.31 7.46
C GLU A 33 -8.43 0.08 7.22
N ASN A 34 -9.02 0.90 6.35
CA ASN A 34 -10.43 0.76 6.00
C ASN A 34 -10.70 -0.59 5.31
N LEU A 35 -11.61 -1.40 5.87
CA LEU A 35 -11.94 -2.74 5.37
C LEU A 35 -10.75 -3.72 5.29
N GLU A 36 -9.72 -3.53 6.13
CA GLU A 36 -8.47 -4.30 6.12
C GLU A 36 -8.68 -5.82 5.94
N GLU A 37 -9.50 -6.43 6.79
CA GLU A 37 -9.73 -7.88 6.80
C GLU A 37 -10.37 -8.38 5.49
N SER A 38 -11.19 -7.55 4.84
CA SER A 38 -11.88 -7.90 3.60
C SER A 38 -11.04 -7.64 2.35
N ILE A 39 -10.10 -6.70 2.41
CA ILE A 39 -9.25 -6.32 1.28
C ILE A 39 -7.97 -7.15 1.27
N SER A 40 -7.35 -7.37 2.43
CA SER A 40 -6.01 -7.95 2.55
C SER A 40 -5.87 -9.33 1.90
N MET A 41 -6.93 -10.14 1.88
CA MET A 41 -6.92 -11.46 1.24
C MET A 41 -6.75 -11.43 -0.29
N TYR A 42 -6.97 -10.27 -0.93
CA TYR A 42 -6.85 -10.08 -2.39
C TYR A 42 -5.61 -9.27 -2.79
N ILE A 43 -4.77 -8.88 -1.83
CA ILE A 43 -3.62 -8.01 -2.07
C ILE A 43 -2.32 -8.83 -2.05
N HIS A 44 -1.57 -8.79 -3.16
CA HIS A 44 -0.27 -9.47 -3.27
C HIS A 44 0.86 -8.71 -2.56
N THR A 45 0.83 -7.37 -2.62
CA THR A 45 1.83 -6.49 -1.99
C THR A 45 1.11 -5.33 -1.32
N LYS A 46 1.33 -5.18 -0.01
CA LYS A 46 0.80 -4.09 0.80
C LYS A 46 1.88 -3.03 0.99
N ILE A 47 1.58 -1.79 0.59
CA ILE A 47 2.50 -0.65 0.73
C ILE A 47 1.90 0.31 1.76
N LYS A 48 2.59 0.49 2.88
CA LYS A 48 2.25 1.47 3.90
C LYS A 48 3.11 2.71 3.70
N LEU A 49 2.45 3.84 3.42
CA LEU A 49 3.07 5.14 3.32
C LEU A 49 2.85 5.91 4.62
N SER A 50 3.88 6.57 5.12
CA SER A 50 3.79 7.37 6.34
C SER A 50 4.57 8.66 6.19
N LYS A 51 4.03 9.74 6.76
CA LYS A 51 4.70 11.02 6.91
C LYS A 51 4.98 11.23 8.38
N ASN A 52 6.25 11.42 8.73
CA ASN A 52 6.69 11.72 10.09
C ASN A 52 7.60 12.96 10.06
N ASN A 53 8.11 13.36 11.23
CA ASN A 53 8.99 14.53 11.33
C ASN A 53 10.31 14.37 10.54
N ASN A 54 10.70 13.13 10.23
CA ASN A 54 11.90 12.80 9.47
C ASN A 54 11.62 12.66 7.96
N GLY A 55 10.43 13.04 7.49
CA GLY A 55 10.05 13.03 6.08
C GLY A 55 9.06 11.93 5.72
N TYR A 56 9.21 11.36 4.52
CA TYR A 56 8.32 10.32 4.01
C TYR A 56 8.99 8.95 4.06
N SER A 57 8.28 7.98 4.63
CA SER A 57 8.74 6.60 4.73
C SER A 57 7.75 5.64 4.10
N CYS A 58 8.27 4.54 3.56
CA CYS A 58 7.52 3.47 2.94
C CYS A 58 7.89 2.13 3.58
N GLN A 59 6.88 1.29 3.81
CA GLN A 59 7.05 -0.13 4.11
C GLN A 59 6.27 -0.95 3.09
N ALA A 60 6.97 -1.77 2.31
CA ALA A 60 6.39 -2.66 1.31
C ALA A 60 6.49 -4.11 1.80
N ILE A 61 5.33 -4.73 2.01
CA ILE A 61 5.18 -6.08 2.56
C ILE A 61 4.54 -6.97 1.50
N SER A 62 5.13 -8.13 1.24
CA SER A 62 4.62 -9.18 0.39
C SER A 62 4.97 -10.54 1.01
N PRO A 63 4.42 -11.67 0.52
CA PRO A 63 4.80 -12.99 0.99
C PRO A 63 6.31 -13.31 0.88
N PHE A 64 7.05 -12.59 0.03
CA PHE A 64 8.45 -12.89 -0.28
C PHE A 64 9.44 -11.84 0.24
N ALA A 65 8.96 -10.66 0.65
CA ALA A 65 9.81 -9.56 1.04
C ALA A 65 9.11 -8.58 1.96
N ASN A 66 9.87 -8.02 2.90
CA ASN A 66 9.49 -6.88 3.73
C ASN A 66 10.59 -5.83 3.61
N LYS A 67 10.33 -4.76 2.85
CA LYS A 67 11.30 -3.70 2.56
C LYS A 67 10.84 -2.40 3.19
N GLN A 68 11.77 -1.67 3.80
CA GLN A 68 11.52 -0.35 4.36
C GLN A 68 12.55 0.63 3.79
N PHE A 69 12.08 1.79 3.35
CA PHE A 69 12.93 2.84 2.79
C PHE A 69 12.27 4.22 2.99
N GLN A 70 13.08 5.26 2.85
CA GLN A 70 12.62 6.65 2.86
C GLN A 70 12.62 7.21 1.44
N TYR A 71 11.74 8.17 1.17
CA TYR A 71 11.62 8.80 -0.14
C TYR A 71 11.37 10.30 0.01
N THR A 72 11.62 11.04 -1.07
CA THR A 72 11.32 12.48 -1.15
C THR A 72 10.32 12.74 -2.27
N ILE A 73 9.40 13.66 -2.00
CA ILE A 73 8.47 14.18 -3.01
C ILE A 73 8.99 15.54 -3.46
N THR A 74 9.37 15.64 -4.73
CA THR A 74 9.84 16.87 -5.37
C THR A 74 8.83 17.34 -6.41
N SER A 75 9.04 18.54 -6.97
CA SER A 75 8.24 19.01 -8.12
C SER A 75 8.35 18.12 -9.37
N LYS A 76 9.40 17.28 -9.45
CA LYS A 76 9.61 16.31 -10.53
C LYS A 76 9.02 14.92 -10.23
N GLY A 77 8.43 14.73 -9.04
CA GLY A 77 7.88 13.45 -8.59
C GLY A 77 8.68 12.82 -7.44
N LEU A 78 8.64 11.49 -7.36
CA LEU A 78 9.27 10.70 -6.30
C LEU A 78 10.76 10.49 -6.59
N THR A 79 11.61 10.71 -5.59
CA THR A 79 13.05 10.40 -5.65
C THR A 79 13.47 9.63 -4.40
N ASP A 80 14.54 8.85 -4.52
CA ASP A 80 15.20 8.31 -3.33
C ASP A 80 15.72 9.45 -2.45
N GLN A 81 15.79 9.20 -1.15
CA GLN A 81 16.58 10.04 -0.26
C GLN A 81 18.05 9.84 -0.62
N SER A 82 18.71 10.94 -1.00
CA SER A 82 20.14 11.01 -1.25
C SER A 82 20.94 10.95 0.04
#